data_AF-X0R1H0-F1
#
_entry.id   AF-X0R1H0-F1
#
_cell.length_a   1.000
_cell.length_b   1.000
_cell.length_c   1.000
_cell.angle_alpha   90.00
_cell.angle_beta   90.00
_cell.angle_gamma   90.00
#
_symmetry.space_group_name_H-M   'P 1'
#
loop_
_entity.id
_entity.type
_entity.pdbx_description
1 polymer ?
#
loop_
_entity_poly.entity_id
_entity_poly.type
_entity_poly.pdbx_seq_one_letter_code
_entity_poly.pdbx_strand_id
1 'polypeptide(L)'
;MAKKKFDVAQLPKRILVLGSNEFVWLPFLLAEWLEIESKKLSGDTKSMVNFSALTRSPIALGGAINTMLSFSDNYGLGMTNFAYNVEPSDWDLIVLCIETSADSVDAMWRGLDNVLVVSPSL
;
A
#
# COMPACT_ATOMS: atom_id res chain seq x y z
N MET A 1 18.73 16.47 11.45
CA MET A 1 17.92 15.55 12.29
C MET A 1 18.55 14.17 12.22
N ALA A 2 18.74 13.49 13.35
CA ALA A 2 19.24 12.12 13.33
C ALA A 2 18.22 11.23 12.61
N LYS A 3 18.61 10.56 11.53
CA LYS A 3 17.77 9.55 10.89
C LYS A 3 17.51 8.45 11.92
N LYS A 4 16.27 8.33 12.38
CA LYS A 4 15.84 7.23 13.25
C LYS A 4 16.18 5.94 12.52
N LYS A 5 16.94 5.05 13.15
CA LYS A 5 17.36 3.79 12.53
C LYS A 5 16.11 2.93 12.34
N PHE A 6 15.93 2.41 11.14
CA PHE A 6 14.89 1.42 10.85
C PHE A 6 15.16 0.15 11.67
N ASP A 7 14.20 -0.25 12.50
CA ASP A 7 14.27 -1.47 13.30
C ASP A 7 13.32 -2.51 12.70
N VAL A 8 13.91 -3.49 12.02
CA VAL A 8 13.18 -4.58 11.36
C VAL A 8 12.32 -5.36 12.35
N ALA A 9 12.74 -5.48 13.62
CA ALA A 9 12.02 -6.22 14.64
C ALA A 9 10.67 -5.60 15.03
N GLN A 10 10.42 -4.34 14.64
CA GLN A 10 9.18 -3.62 14.90
C GLN A 10 8.21 -3.64 13.70
N LEU A 11 8.54 -4.36 12.63
CA LEU A 11 7.65 -4.48 11.48
C LEU A 11 6.33 -5.20 11.85
N PRO A 12 5.17 -4.72 11.35
CA PRO A 12 3.90 -5.43 11.48
C PRO A 12 3.91 -6.78 10.76
N LYS A 13 3.07 -7.73 11.17
CA LYS A 13 3.08 -9.09 10.62
C LYS A 13 2.53 -9.18 9.21
N ARG A 14 1.52 -8.38 8.86
CA ARG A 14 0.88 -8.39 7.53
C ARG A 14 1.00 -6.99 6.92
N ILE A 15 1.85 -6.88 5.91
CA ILE A 15 2.12 -5.61 5.23
C ILE A 15 1.66 -5.73 3.78
N LEU A 16 0.83 -4.79 3.34
CA LEU A 16 0.48 -4.61 1.93
C LEU A 16 1.12 -3.32 1.42
N VAL A 17 1.88 -3.41 0.34
CA VAL A 17 2.40 -2.24 -0.37
C VAL A 17 1.57 -2.03 -1.63
N LEU A 18 1.03 -0.82 -1.78
CA LEU A 18 0.24 -0.41 -2.93
C LEU A 18 0.97 0.66 -3.73
N GLY A 19 1.12 0.45 -5.04
CA GLY A 19 1.53 1.50 -5.98
C GLY A 19 0.32 2.17 -6.64
N SER A 20 0.38 3.49 -6.87
CA SER A 20 -0.71 4.21 -7.52
C SER A 20 -0.66 4.10 -9.04
N ASN A 21 -1.63 3.39 -9.64
CA ASN A 21 -1.78 3.26 -11.10
C ASN A 21 -0.45 2.85 -11.78
N GLU A 22 0.20 3.75 -12.52
CA GLU A 22 1.46 3.49 -13.22
C GLU A 22 2.71 3.64 -12.31
N PHE A 23 2.58 4.24 -11.12
CA PHE A 23 3.65 4.37 -10.14
C PHE A 23 3.83 3.09 -9.32
N VAL A 24 4.41 2.06 -9.93
CA VAL A 24 4.49 0.71 -9.36
C VAL A 24 5.91 0.19 -9.14
N TRP A 25 6.91 0.75 -9.84
CA TRP A 25 8.28 0.25 -9.76
C TRP A 25 8.93 0.49 -8.39
N LEU A 26 8.93 1.73 -7.90
CA LEU A 26 9.49 2.04 -6.58
C LEU A 26 8.73 1.36 -5.44
N PRO A 27 7.39 1.30 -5.46
CA PRO A 27 6.62 0.55 -4.46
C PRO A 27 6.91 -0.96 -4.49
N PHE A 28 7.11 -1.55 -5.67
CA PHE A 28 7.52 -2.95 -5.79
C PHE A 28 8.89 -3.20 -5.13
N LEU A 29 9.89 -2.35 -5.41
CA LEU A 29 11.21 -2.45 -4.77
C LEU A 29 11.13 -2.27 -3.25
N LEU A 30 10.25 -1.39 -2.76
CA LEU A 30 10.00 -1.24 -1.34
C LEU A 30 9.44 -2.54 -0.72
N ALA A 31 8.46 -3.16 -1.38
CA ALA A 31 7.89 -4.43 -0.92
C ALA A 31 8.94 -5.54 -0.89
N GLU A 32 9.76 -5.65 -1.94
CA GLU A 32 10.86 -6.62 -2.01
C GLU A 32 11.88 -6.39 -0.89
N TRP A 33 12.27 -5.14 -0.66
CA TRP A 33 13.19 -4.79 0.41
C TRP A 33 12.62 -5.13 1.79
N LEU A 34 11.35 -4.80 2.06
CA LEU A 34 10.67 -5.17 3.31
C LEU A 34 10.64 -6.69 3.51
N GLU A 35 10.37 -7.45 2.45
CA GLU A 35 10.36 -8.90 2.51
C GLU A 35 11.76 -9.47 2.83
N ILE A 36 12.81 -8.95 2.19
CA ILE A 36 14.21 -9.34 2.42
C ILE A 36 14.64 -9.00 3.85
N GLU A 37 14.38 -7.78 4.31
CA GLU A 37 14.72 -7.38 5.68
C GLU A 37 13.97 -8.26 6.69
N SER A 38 12.67 -8.49 6.48
CA SER A 38 11.89 -9.34 7.37
C SER A 38 12.37 -10.79 7.42
N LYS A 39 12.97 -11.33 6.33
CA LYS A 39 13.56 -12.68 6.31
C LYS A 39 14.78 -12.81 7.24
N LYS A 40 15.40 -11.71 7.67
CA LYS A 40 16.51 -11.72 8.64
C LYS A 40 16.05 -12.02 10.07
N LEU A 41 14.75 -11.88 10.35
CA LEU A 41 14.16 -12.27 11.63
C LEU A 41 14.02 -13.80 11.70
N SER A 42 14.26 -14.37 12.88
CA SER A 42 14.15 -15.82 13.11
C SER A 42 12.81 -16.18 13.76
N GLY A 43 12.13 -17.23 13.28
CA GLY A 43 10.89 -17.76 13.89
C GLY A 43 9.59 -17.08 13.43
N ASP A 44 8.54 -17.15 14.26
CA ASP A 44 7.16 -16.64 14.00
C ASP A 44 7.03 -15.10 13.93
N THR A 45 8.15 -14.39 13.92
CA THR A 45 8.21 -12.92 13.81
C THR A 45 8.45 -12.43 12.39
N LYS A 46 8.47 -13.32 11.39
CA LYS A 46 8.56 -12.93 9.97
C LYS A 46 7.24 -12.29 9.51
N SER A 47 7.36 -11.14 8.85
CA SER A 47 6.27 -10.43 8.19
C SER A 47 5.93 -11.07 6.84
N MET A 48 4.64 -11.16 6.56
CA MET A 48 4.08 -11.38 5.23
C MET A 48 4.01 -10.03 4.52
N VAL A 49 4.65 -9.92 3.36
CA VAL A 49 4.66 -8.70 2.56
C VAL A 49 4.07 -9.00 1.20
N ASN A 50 2.97 -8.32 0.87
CA ASN A 50 2.33 -8.42 -0.44
C ASN A 50 2.45 -7.10 -1.18
N PHE A 51 2.47 -7.17 -2.51
CA PHE A 51 2.46 -6.02 -3.39
C PHE A 51 1.25 -6.08 -4.33
N SER A 52 0.61 -4.93 -4.54
CA SER A 52 -0.42 -4.75 -5.56
C SER A 52 -0.43 -3.30 -6.06
N ALA A 53 -1.26 -3.00 -7.05
CA ALA A 53 -1.41 -1.68 -7.61
C ALA A 53 -2.88 -1.24 -7.61
N LEU A 54 -3.09 0.07 -7.43
CA LEU A 54 -4.35 0.70 -7.75
C LEU A 54 -4.55 0.70 -9.27
N THR A 55 -5.79 0.74 -9.72
CA THR A 55 -6.09 0.77 -11.16
C THR A 55 -7.31 1.62 -11.48
N ARG A 56 -7.37 2.14 -12.70
CA ARG A 56 -8.55 2.81 -13.26
C ARG A 56 -9.51 1.85 -13.98
N SER A 57 -9.11 0.59 -14.15
CA SER A 57 -9.91 -0.40 -14.86
C SER A 57 -11.09 -0.87 -13.98
N PRO A 58 -12.35 -0.75 -14.43
CA PRO A 58 -13.53 -1.21 -13.70
C PRO A 58 -13.76 -2.70 -13.96
N ILE A 59 -12.94 -3.54 -13.32
CA ILE A 59 -13.05 -4.99 -13.40
C ILE A 59 -14.27 -5.44 -12.59
N ALA A 60 -15.12 -6.26 -13.20
CA ALA A 60 -16.30 -6.79 -12.53
C ALA A 60 -15.91 -7.76 -11.40
N LEU A 61 -16.68 -7.73 -10.31
CA LEU A 61 -16.60 -8.75 -9.26
C LEU A 61 -17.01 -10.13 -9.82
N GLY A 62 -16.40 -11.18 -9.28
CA GLY A 62 -16.65 -12.56 -9.67
C GLY A 62 -15.37 -13.33 -9.99
N GLY A 63 -15.48 -14.67 -10.04
CA GLY A 63 -14.34 -15.54 -10.26
C GLY A 63 -13.31 -15.40 -9.14
N ALA A 64 -12.11 -14.89 -9.47
CA ALA A 64 -11.02 -14.70 -8.51
C ALA A 64 -11.03 -13.30 -7.84
N ILE A 65 -11.94 -12.40 -8.24
CA ILE A 65 -12.04 -11.05 -7.70
C ILE A 65 -13.25 -11.00 -6.75
N ASN A 66 -12.97 -10.95 -5.46
CA ASN A 66 -13.95 -11.11 -4.39
C ASN A 66 -14.31 -9.77 -3.73
N THR A 67 -13.37 -8.82 -3.68
CA THR A 67 -13.60 -7.49 -3.07
C THR A 67 -13.14 -6.37 -4.00
N MET A 68 -13.75 -5.20 -3.85
CA MET A 68 -13.46 -4.00 -4.65
C MET A 68 -13.52 -2.73 -3.80
N LEU A 69 -12.34 -2.14 -3.63
CA LEU A 69 -12.06 -0.73 -3.34
C LEU A 69 -12.62 0.19 -4.43
N SER A 70 -13.36 1.26 -4.15
CA SER A 70 -13.64 2.32 -5.13
C SER A 70 -13.50 3.69 -4.47
N PHE A 71 -12.71 4.58 -5.07
CA PHE A 71 -12.34 5.86 -4.47
C PHE A 71 -11.88 6.85 -5.55
N SER A 72 -11.80 8.14 -5.20
CA SER A 72 -11.39 9.19 -6.14
C SER A 72 -9.89 9.08 -6.46
N ASP A 73 -9.50 9.42 -7.68
CA ASP A 73 -8.10 9.44 -8.06
C ASP A 73 -7.28 10.50 -7.29
N ASN A 74 -6.01 10.19 -7.07
CA ASN A 74 -5.06 11.08 -6.41
C ASN A 74 -4.42 12.10 -7.39
N TYR A 75 -4.81 12.11 -8.66
CA TYR A 75 -4.29 12.98 -9.73
C TYR A 75 -5.17 14.22 -9.99
N GLY A 76 -6.35 14.30 -9.37
CA GLY A 76 -7.31 15.38 -9.58
C GLY A 76 -8.03 15.32 -10.93
N LEU A 77 -8.12 14.14 -11.56
CA LEU A 77 -8.75 13.96 -12.86
C LEU A 77 -10.25 13.65 -12.79
N GLY A 78 -10.79 13.42 -11.59
CA GLY A 78 -12.19 13.04 -11.39
C GLY A 78 -12.49 11.61 -11.84
N MET A 79 -11.45 10.77 -11.91
CA MET A 79 -11.55 9.37 -12.31
C MET A 79 -11.71 8.49 -11.06
N THR A 80 -12.45 7.39 -11.20
CA THR A 80 -12.51 6.38 -10.14
C THR A 80 -11.27 5.49 -10.22
N ASN A 81 -10.58 5.34 -9.10
CA ASN A 81 -9.59 4.31 -8.89
C ASN A 81 -10.19 3.14 -8.09
N PHE A 82 -9.62 1.96 -8.32
CA PHE A 82 -10.04 0.71 -7.73
C PHE A 82 -8.86 -0.01 -7.10
N ALA A 83 -9.15 -0.79 -6.06
CA ALA A 83 -8.23 -1.77 -5.48
C ALA A 83 -8.98 -3.09 -5.32
N TYR A 84 -8.50 -4.16 -5.97
CA TYR A 84 -9.19 -5.45 -5.97
C TYR A 84 -8.55 -6.42 -4.98
N ASN A 85 -9.37 -7.24 -4.32
CA ASN A 85 -8.92 -8.20 -3.31
C ASN A 85 -8.10 -7.55 -2.19
N VAL A 86 -8.45 -6.30 -1.85
CA VAL A 86 -7.87 -5.56 -0.74
C VAL A 86 -9.00 -5.30 0.25
N GLU A 87 -8.96 -6.02 1.36
CA GLU A 87 -9.78 -5.75 2.54
C GLU A 87 -8.86 -5.12 3.61
N PRO A 88 -9.05 -3.83 3.98
CA PRO A 88 -8.14 -3.17 4.90
C PRO A 88 -7.92 -3.88 6.23
N SER A 89 -8.92 -4.58 6.77
CA SER A 89 -8.79 -5.34 8.02
C SER A 89 -7.89 -6.58 7.95
N ASP A 90 -7.57 -7.04 6.73
CA ASP A 90 -6.67 -8.17 6.53
C ASP A 90 -5.19 -7.80 6.71
N TRP A 91 -4.90 -6.50 6.86
CA TRP A 91 -3.55 -5.97 6.92
C TRP A 91 -3.30 -5.23 8.24
N ASP A 92 -2.13 -5.44 8.81
CA ASP A 92 -1.70 -4.68 9.98
C ASP A 92 -1.14 -3.31 9.54
N LEU A 93 -0.62 -3.23 8.32
CA LEU A 93 -0.13 -2.00 7.69
C LEU A 93 -0.35 -2.05 6.17
N ILE A 94 -0.91 -0.97 5.63
CA ILE A 94 -0.98 -0.70 4.21
C ILE A 94 -0.07 0.49 3.92
N VAL A 95 0.97 0.28 3.11
CA VAL A 95 1.84 1.35 2.61
C VAL A 95 1.31 1.79 1.25
N LEU A 96 0.62 2.93 1.22
CA LEU A 96 0.09 3.51 -0.01
C LEU A 96 1.12 4.47 -0.60
N CYS A 97 1.82 4.02 -1.64
CA CYS A 97 2.80 4.80 -2.36
C CYS A 97 2.17 5.52 -3.55
N ILE A 98 2.26 6.84 -3.53
CA ILE A 98 1.72 7.72 -4.57
C ILE A 98 2.81 8.67 -5.08
N GLU A 99 2.66 9.16 -6.31
CA GLU A 99 3.56 10.16 -6.90
C GLU A 99 3.04 11.60 -6.79
N THR A 100 1.88 11.78 -6.17
CA THR A 100 1.21 13.07 -5.93
C THR A 100 1.36 13.50 -4.47
N SER A 101 0.90 14.71 -4.11
CA SER A 101 0.89 15.15 -2.70
C SER A 101 0.07 14.21 -1.82
N ALA A 102 0.49 13.98 -0.57
CA ALA A 102 -0.29 13.21 0.42
C ALA A 102 -1.72 13.76 0.61
N ASP A 103 -1.90 15.08 0.45
CA ASP A 103 -3.21 15.73 0.57
C ASP A 103 -4.19 15.35 -0.55
N SER A 104 -3.70 14.80 -1.67
CA SER A 104 -4.55 14.36 -2.78
C SER A 104 -5.14 12.96 -2.61
N VAL A 105 -4.72 12.22 -1.58
CA VAL A 105 -5.27 10.89 -1.29
C VAL A 105 -6.75 11.00 -0.94
N ASP A 106 -7.58 10.09 -1.45
CA ASP A 106 -9.02 10.06 -1.14
C ASP A 106 -9.29 9.90 0.37
N ALA A 107 -10.40 10.47 0.85
CA ALA A 107 -10.77 10.44 2.26
C ALA A 107 -10.95 9.00 2.80
N MET A 108 -11.33 8.04 1.94
CA MET A 108 -11.43 6.63 2.31
C MET A 108 -10.11 6.09 2.86
N TRP A 109 -9.00 6.31 2.14
CA TRP A 109 -7.68 5.87 2.58
C TRP A 109 -7.20 6.65 3.81
N ARG A 110 -7.47 7.96 3.88
CA ARG A 110 -7.11 8.80 5.03
C ARG A 110 -7.89 8.46 6.30
N GLY A 111 -9.06 7.84 6.17
CA GLY A 111 -9.90 7.42 7.29
C GLY A 111 -9.47 6.11 7.95
N LEU A 112 -8.53 5.38 7.34
CA LEU A 112 -8.01 4.12 7.87
C LEU A 112 -6.84 4.37 8.82
N ASP A 113 -6.84 3.67 9.96
CA ASP A 113 -5.83 3.79 11.00
C ASP A 113 -4.53 3.02 10.70
N ASN A 114 -4.59 2.12 9.72
CA ASN A 114 -3.49 1.24 9.31
C ASN A 114 -2.87 1.63 7.96
N VAL A 115 -3.12 2.85 7.44
CA VAL A 115 -2.55 3.32 6.17
C VAL A 115 -1.41 4.31 6.41
N LEU A 116 -0.23 3.98 5.88
CA LEU A 116 0.89 4.90 5.74
C LEU A 116 0.97 5.40 4.30
N VAL A 117 0.78 6.70 4.11
CA VAL A 117 0.97 7.34 2.80
C VAL A 117 2.43 7.69 2.58
N VAL A 118 3.02 7.21 1.49
CA VAL A 118 4.36 7.57 1.02
C VAL A 118 4.21 8.41 -0.23
N SER A 119 4.54 9.69 -0.13
CA SER A 119 4.43 10.69 -1.20
C SER A 119 5.72 11.50 -1.36
N PRO A 120 5.93 12.19 -2.50
CA PRO A 120 7.01 13.17 -2.62
C PRO A 120 6.91 14.25 -1.55
N SER A 121 8.07 14.68 -1.05
CA SER A 121 8.22 15.87 -0.20
C SER A 121 8.56 17.05 -1.11
N LEU A 122 7.82 18.16 -0.98
CA LEU A 122 8.16 19.44 -1.60
C LEU A 122 9.35 20.11 -0.90
#